data_AF-A0A7W4E7B4-F1
#
_entry.id   AF-A0A7W4E7B4-F1
#
_cell.length_a   1.000
_cell.length_b   1.000
_cell.length_c   1.000
_cell.angle_alpha   90.00
_cell.angle_beta   90.00
_cell.angle_gamma   90.00
#
_symmetry.space_group_name_H-M   'P 1'
#
loop_
_entity.id
_entity.type
_entity.pdbx_description
1 polymer ?
#
loop_
_entity_poly.entity_id
_entity_poly.type
_entity_poly.pdbx_seq_one_letter_code
_entity_poly.pdbx_strand_id
1 'polypeptide(L)' 'EVYLHGMVLDEHGQKMSKSKGNVINPMDVIAEYGSDAFRLGIIAARSAGQNQAFSKNKVIAG' A
#
# COMPACT_ATOMS: atom_id res chain seq x y z
N GLU A 1 9.73 -20.33 10.06
CA GLU A 1 9.26 -20.29 8.65
C GLU A 1 9.49 -18.90 8.07
N VAL A 2 9.56 -18.75 6.75
CA VAL A 2 9.79 -17.46 6.08
C VAL A 2 8.58 -17.14 5.19
N TYR A 3 8.00 -15.96 5.37
CA TYR A 3 6.86 -15.48 4.57
C TYR A 3 7.29 -14.26 3.75
N LEU A 4 7.18 -14.37 2.42
CA LEU A 4 7.47 -13.28 1.50
C LEU A 4 6.18 -12.56 1.14
N HIS A 5 6.03 -11.32 1.60
CA HIS A 5 4.96 -10.45 1.14
C HIS A 5 5.30 -9.87 -0.24
N GLY A 6 4.27 -9.55 -1.02
CA GLY A 6 4.45 -8.83 -2.27
C GLY A 6 4.82 -7.36 -2.05
N MET A 7 5.20 -6.68 -3.13
CA MET A 7 5.53 -5.27 -3.13
C MET A 7 4.28 -4.40 -3.17
N VAL A 8 4.33 -3.28 -2.44
CA VAL A 8 3.40 -2.17 -2.64
C VAL A 8 3.89 -1.35 -3.83
N LEU A 9 3.06 -1.29 -4.85
CA LEU A 9 3.31 -0.49 -6.06
C LEU A 9 2.59 0.86 -5.91
N ASP A 10 3.04 1.86 -6.67
CA ASP A 10 2.26 3.09 -6.82
C ASP A 10 0.94 2.81 -7.57
N GLU A 11 0.10 3.84 -7.69
CA GLU A 11 -1.20 3.75 -8.37
C GLU A 11 -1.09 3.40 -9.86
N HIS A 12 0.09 3.55 -10.46
CA HIS A 12 0.38 3.18 -11.85
C HIS A 12 1.02 1.79 -11.98
N GLY A 13 1.12 1.03 -10.87
CA GLY A 13 1.70 -0.31 -10.86
C GLY A 13 3.23 -0.33 -10.95
N GLN A 14 3.89 0.79 -10.69
CA GLN A 14 5.35 0.84 -10.67
C GLN A 14 5.89 0.60 -9.25
N LYS A 15 7.09 0.03 -9.17
CA LYS A 15 7.83 -0.08 -7.90
C LYS A 15 7.90 1.29 -7.22
N MET A 16 7.38 1.35 -6.00
CA MET A 16 7.55 2.51 -5.12
C MET A 16 9.01 2.60 -4.66
N SER A 17 9.66 3.74 -4.88
CA SER A 17 11.06 3.93 -4.51
C SER A 17 11.46 5.40 -4.43
N LYS A 18 12.36 5.73 -3.50
CA LYS A 18 12.86 7.09 -3.31
C LYS A 18 13.50 7.67 -4.57
N SER A 19 14.27 6.86 -5.32
CA SER A 19 14.93 7.31 -6.55
C SER A 19 13.96 7.66 -7.68
N LYS A 20 12.76 7.07 -7.69
CA LYS A 20 11.69 7.40 -8.64
C LYS A 20 10.81 8.56 -8.19
N GLY A 21 10.95 9.01 -6.94
CA GLY A 21 10.11 10.09 -6.39
C GLY A 21 8.63 9.71 -6.19
N ASN A 22 8.25 8.45 -6.36
CA ASN A 22 6.86 7.97 -6.29
C ASN A 22 6.50 7.35 -4.93
N VAL A 23 7.21 7.74 -3.86
CA VAL A 23 6.93 7.26 -2.50
C VAL A 23 5.80 8.06 -1.87
N ILE A 24 5.00 7.40 -1.06
CA ILE A 24 4.01 8.03 -0.19
C ILE A 24 4.49 7.99 1.26
N ASN A 25 4.19 9.04 2.01
CA ASN A 25 4.38 9.03 3.45
C ASN A 25 3.19 8.34 4.12
N PRO A 26 3.38 7.22 4.84
CA PRO A 26 2.27 6.52 5.50
C PRO A 26 1.61 7.37 6.58
N MET A 27 2.34 8.30 7.21
CA MET A 27 1.80 9.14 8.28
C MET A 27 0.73 10.10 7.76
N ASP A 28 0.85 10.57 6.52
CA ASP A 28 -0.14 11.47 5.91
C ASP A 28 -1.47 10.72 5.71
N VAL A 29 -1.41 9.47 5.26
CA VAL A 29 -2.59 8.61 5.07
C VAL A 29 -3.22 8.24 6.41
N ILE A 30 -2.40 7.95 7.43
CA ILE A 30 -2.88 7.65 8.78
C ILE A 30 -3.55 8.88 9.41
N ALA A 31 -3.01 10.07 9.21
CA ALA A 31 -3.61 11.31 9.70
C ALA A 31 -4.94 11.62 9.01
N GLU A 32 -5.06 11.28 7.72
CA GLU A 32 -6.27 11.55 6.92
C GLU A 32 -7.39 10.51 7.15
N TYR A 33 -7.05 9.22 7.26
CA TYR A 33 -8.03 8.12 7.27
C TYR A 33 -7.98 7.22 8.50
N GLY A 34 -7.00 7.39 9.38
CA GLY A 34 -6.77 6.53 10.54
C GLY A 34 -5.93 5.29 10.24
N SER A 35 -5.33 4.73 11.29
CA SER A 35 -4.37 3.63 11.15
C SER A 35 -5.01 2.32 10.68
N ASP A 36 -6.26 2.07 11.07
CA ASP A 36 -6.93 0.80 10.76
C ASP A 36 -7.41 0.78 9.31
N ALA A 37 -7.93 1.90 8.81
CA ALA A 37 -8.24 2.04 7.39
C ALA A 37 -6.99 1.84 6.53
N PHE A 38 -5.84 2.40 6.95
CA PHE A 38 -4.57 2.20 6.26
C PHE A 38 -4.12 0.72 6.24
N ARG A 39 -4.21 0.03 7.39
CA ARG A 39 -3.88 -1.41 7.49
C ARG A 39 -4.77 -2.26 6.60
N LEU A 40 -6.09 -2.02 6.64
CA LEU A 40 -7.05 -2.74 5.81
C LEU A 40 -6.82 -2.49 4.32
N GLY A 41 -6.59 -1.24 3.90
CA GLY A 41 -6.31 -0.90 2.51
C GLY A 41 -5.02 -1.51 1.95
N ILE A 42 -4.05 -1.87 2.81
CA ILE A 42 -2.81 -2.55 2.41
C ILE A 42 -2.95 -4.07 2.43
N ILE A 43 -3.76 -4.65 3.32
CA ILE A 43 -3.85 -6.11 3.49
C ILE A 43 -4.99 -6.71 2.66
N ALA A 44 -6.06 -5.96 2.44
CA ALA A 44 -7.25 -6.43 1.73
C ALA A 44 -6.92 -6.95 0.32
N ALA A 45 -7.47 -8.12 -0.01
CA ALA A 45 -7.34 -8.77 -1.31
C ALA A 45 -5.88 -8.95 -1.79
N ARG A 46 -4.95 -9.21 -0.87
CA ARG A 46 -3.56 -9.59 -1.19
C ARG A 46 -3.24 -11.03 -0.83
N SER A 47 -2.72 -11.75 -1.82
CA SER A 47 -2.11 -13.06 -1.62
C SER A 47 -0.61 -12.94 -1.35
N ALA A 48 -0.02 -13.97 -0.73
CA ALA A 48 1.41 -14.06 -0.49
C ALA A 48 2.21 -13.88 -1.79
N GLY A 49 3.29 -13.09 -1.75
CA GLY A 49 4.14 -12.80 -2.91
C GLY A 49 3.50 -11.94 -4.02
N GLN A 50 2.22 -11.57 -3.94
CA GLN A 50 1.55 -10.80 -4.99
C GLN A 50 1.81 -9.30 -4.84
N ASN A 51 2.45 -8.70 -5.85
CA ASN A 51 2.60 -7.24 -5.92
C ASN A 51 1.25 -6.59 -6.22
N GLN A 52 0.95 -5.46 -5.58
CA GLN A 52 -0.30 -4.75 -5.84
C GLN A 52 -0.12 -3.23 -5.70
N ALA A 53 -0.76 -2.50 -6.62
CA ALA A 53 -0.88 -1.05 -6.54
C ALA A 53 -1.64 -0.61 -5.29
N PHE A 54 -1.16 0.45 -4.67
CA PHE A 54 -1.86 1.17 -3.61
C PHE A 54 -2.33 2.53 -4.13
N SER A 55 -3.59 2.85 -3.87
CA SER A 55 -4.17 4.17 -4.07
C SER A 55 -5.02 4.52 -2.86
N LYS A 56 -5.20 5.81 -2.56
CA LYS A 56 -6.01 6.26 -1.41
C LYS A 56 -7.45 5.72 -1.47
N ASN A 57 -7.98 5.47 -2.67
CA ASN A 57 -9.30 4.85 -2.85
C ASN A 57 -9.41 3.47 -2.17
N LYS A 58 -8.32 2.70 -2.08
CA LYS A 58 -8.30 1.41 -1.38
C LYS A 58 -8.45 1.55 0.14
N VAL A 59 -8.19 2.73 0.69
CA VAL A 59 -8.40 3.03 2.12
C VAL A 59 -9.86 3.36 2.41
N ILE A 60 -10.56 3.96 1.45
CA ILE A 60 -11.96 4.39 1.58
C ILE A 60 -12.93 3.23 1.28
N ALA A 61 -12.62 2.42 0.28
CA ALA A 61 -13.50 1.35 -0.22
C ALA A 61 -13.18 -0.03 0.38
N GLY A 62 -12.65 -0.07 1.61
CA GLY A 62 -12.28 -1.30 2.32
C GLY A 62 -13.36 -2.36 2.32
#